data_AF-Q38XI7-F1
#
_entry.id   AF-Q38XI7-F1
#
_cell.length_a   1.000
_cell.length_b   1.000
_cell.length_c   1.000
_cell.angle_alpha   90.00
_cell.angle_beta   90.00
_cell.angle_gamma   90.00
#
_symmetry.space_group_name_H-M   'P 1'
#
loop_
_entity.id
_entity.type
_entity.pdbx_description
1 polymer ?
#
loop_
_entity_poly.entity_id
_entity_poly.type
_entity_poly.pdbx_seq_one_letter_code
_entity_poly.pdbx_strand_id
1 'polypeptide(L)'
;MREQIKQTQTMMVNLFEVAAHASQPGTISTSLIEAQQALLTAEQLYGDLDDAQQSAGQSTFKHFVDSATDLNLMIVKSLDNNDLAYADRIQNGLSELKQLI
;
A
#
# COMPACT_ATOMS: atom_id res chain seq x y z
N MET A 1 -19.07 -3.29 3.99
CA MET A 1 -18.21 -2.91 2.86
C MET A 1 -17.36 -1.68 3.18
N ARG A 2 -17.94 -0.49 3.47
CA ARG A 2 -17.15 0.73 3.78
C ARG A 2 -16.18 0.58 4.96
N GLU A 3 -16.56 -0.18 5.99
CA GLU A 3 -15.73 -0.46 7.16
C GLU A 3 -14.58 -1.43 6.86
N GLN A 4 -14.83 -2.49 6.07
CA GLN A 4 -13.79 -3.41 5.60
C GLN A 4 -12.76 -2.71 4.71
N ILE A 5 -13.20 -1.82 3.83
CA ILE A 5 -12.31 -0.99 2.99
C ILE A 5 -11.38 -0.17 3.88
N LYS A 6 -11.94 0.56 4.85
CA LYS A 6 -11.15 1.39 5.76
C LYS A 6 -10.15 0.58 6.59
N GLN A 7 -10.58 -0.58 7.12
CA GLN A 7 -9.70 -1.49 7.85
C GLN A 7 -8.55 -2.01 6.98
N THR A 8 -8.83 -2.35 5.72
CA THR A 8 -7.81 -2.80 4.76
C THR A 8 -6.81 -1.68 4.46
N GLN A 9 -7.28 -0.46 4.23
CA GLN A 9 -6.41 0.70 3.99
C GLN A 9 -5.49 0.99 5.19
N THR A 10 -6.04 1.05 6.41
CA THR A 10 -5.24 1.26 7.62
C THR A 10 -4.23 0.14 7.84
N MET A 11 -4.62 -1.12 7.63
CA MET A 11 -3.73 -2.26 7.76
C MET A 11 -2.57 -2.17 6.76
N MET A 12 -2.84 -1.86 5.49
CA MET A 12 -1.81 -1.70 4.46
C MET A 12 -0.80 -0.60 4.80
N VAL A 13 -1.27 0.57 5.24
CA VAL A 13 -0.37 1.68 5.62
C VAL A 13 0.54 1.27 6.76
N ASN A 14 0.00 0.63 7.81
CA ASN A 14 0.82 0.17 8.93
C ASN A 14 1.88 -0.86 8.49
N LEU A 15 1.52 -1.77 7.59
CA LEU A 15 2.45 -2.79 7.08
C LEU A 15 3.56 -2.17 6.22
N PHE A 16 3.24 -1.19 5.38
CA PHE A 16 4.25 -0.44 4.62
C PHE A 16 5.15 0.40 5.52
N GLU A 17 4.62 0.99 6.60
CA GLU A 17 5.45 1.69 7.58
C GLU A 17 6.46 0.75 8.22
N VAL A 18 6.02 -0.43 8.67
CA VAL A 18 6.93 -1.42 9.27
C VAL A 18 7.97 -1.87 8.24
N ALA A 19 7.56 -2.16 7.01
CA ALA A 19 8.48 -2.57 5.93
C ALA A 19 9.51 -1.49 5.58
N ALA A 20 9.11 -0.22 5.58
CA ALA A 20 9.99 0.91 5.26
C ALA A 20 11.00 1.25 6.38
N HIS A 21 10.66 0.97 7.64
CA HIS A 21 11.50 1.28 8.80
C HIS A 21 12.24 0.06 9.38
N ALA A 22 11.93 -1.14 8.92
CA ALA A 22 12.61 -2.34 9.37
C ALA A 22 14.08 -2.30 8.90
N SER A 23 14.98 -2.01 9.81
CA SER A 23 16.44 -2.03 9.61
C SER A 23 17.03 -3.46 9.56
N GLN A 24 16.18 -4.49 9.64
CA GLN A 24 16.57 -5.90 9.64
C GLN A 24 15.87 -6.66 8.51
N PRO A 25 16.61 -7.34 7.61
CA PRO A 25 16.06 -8.04 6.45
C PRO A 25 14.94 -9.04 6.76
N GLY A 26 14.95 -9.66 7.94
CA GLY A 26 13.95 -10.65 8.36
C GLY A 26 12.59 -10.08 8.77
N THR A 27 12.54 -8.82 9.21
CA THR A 27 11.28 -8.14 9.55
C THR A 27 10.68 -7.46 8.32
N ILE A 28 11.54 -7.02 7.40
CA ILE A 28 11.13 -6.45 6.12
C ILE A 28 10.34 -7.47 5.29
N SER A 29 10.80 -8.73 5.23
CA SER A 29 10.17 -9.73 4.38
C SER A 29 8.73 -10.04 4.81
N THR A 30 8.47 -10.23 6.11
CA THR A 30 7.13 -10.60 6.60
C THR A 30 6.12 -9.46 6.42
N SER A 31 6.44 -8.24 6.88
CA SER A 31 5.49 -7.12 6.78
C SER A 31 5.25 -6.69 5.33
N LEU A 32 6.25 -6.83 4.45
CA LEU A 32 6.08 -6.57 3.02
C LEU A 32 5.20 -7.64 2.35
N ILE A 33 5.38 -8.92 2.68
CA ILE A 33 4.51 -10.01 2.19
C ILE A 33 3.07 -9.78 2.64
N GLU A 34 2.85 -9.41 3.91
CA GLU A 34 1.52 -9.08 4.43
C GLU A 34 0.92 -7.85 3.73
N ALA A 35 1.73 -6.81 3.48
CA ALA A 35 1.28 -5.62 2.73
C ALA A 35 0.86 -5.98 1.30
N GLN A 36 1.62 -6.86 0.64
CA GLN A 36 1.33 -7.35 -0.71
C GLN A 36 0.05 -8.20 -0.74
N GLN A 37 -0.17 -9.04 0.27
CA GLN A 37 -1.39 -9.84 0.37
C GLN A 37 -2.63 -8.96 0.64
N ALA A 38 -2.47 -7.92 1.44
CA ALA A 38 -3.49 -6.91 1.67
C ALA A 38 -3.80 -6.10 0.39
N LEU A 39 -2.77 -5.76 -0.38
CA LEU A 39 -2.90 -5.09 -1.68
C LEU A 39 -3.69 -5.97 -2.67
N LEU A 40 -3.34 -7.24 -2.80
CA LEU A 40 -4.06 -8.21 -3.65
C LEU A 40 -5.54 -8.33 -3.25
N THR A 41 -5.81 -8.31 -1.95
CA THR A 41 -7.19 -8.31 -1.43
C THR A 41 -7.91 -7.01 -1.80
N ALA A 42 -7.24 -5.86 -1.70
CA ALA A 42 -7.80 -4.56 -2.07
C ALA A 42 -8.08 -4.46 -3.58
N GLU A 43 -7.19 -4.99 -4.42
CA GLU A 43 -7.38 -5.10 -5.87
C GLU A 43 -8.57 -5.99 -6.23
N GLN A 44 -8.76 -7.13 -5.55
CA GLN A 44 -9.91 -8.00 -5.75
C GLN A 44 -11.22 -7.32 -5.34
N LEU A 45 -11.22 -6.64 -4.18
CA LEU A 45 -12.37 -5.85 -3.72
C LEU A 45 -12.70 -4.70 -4.68
N TYR A 46 -11.70 -4.20 -5.44
CA TYR A 46 -11.89 -3.19 -6.47
C TYR A 46 -12.35 -3.78 -7.81
N GLY A 47 -11.78 -4.89 -8.26
CA GLY A 47 -12.08 -5.52 -9.56
C GLY A 47 -13.50 -6.04 -9.68
N ASP A 48 -14.17 -6.31 -8.55
CA ASP A 48 -15.59 -6.66 -8.50
C ASP A 48 -16.54 -5.43 -8.57
N LEU A 49 -16.00 -4.21 -8.64
CA LEU A 49 -16.77 -2.97 -8.73
C LEU A 49 -16.93 -2.55 -10.19
N ASP A 50 -18.13 -2.74 -10.73
CA ASP A 50 -18.49 -2.37 -12.10
C ASP A 50 -18.20 -0.88 -12.38
N ASP A 51 -17.43 -0.57 -13.43
CA ASP A 51 -16.96 0.78 -13.77
C ASP A 51 -18.12 1.78 -13.98
N ALA A 52 -19.31 1.28 -14.29
CA ALA A 52 -20.52 2.06 -14.49
C ALA A 52 -21.13 2.65 -13.20
N GLN A 53 -20.66 2.24 -12.00
CA GLN A 53 -21.21 2.68 -10.71
C GLN A 53 -20.21 3.41 -9.80
N GLN A 54 -19.07 3.87 -10.33
CA GLN A 54 -18.02 4.53 -9.54
C GLN A 54 -18.52 5.80 -8.82
N SER A 55 -18.89 5.64 -7.56
CA SER A 55 -19.12 6.73 -6.61
C SER A 55 -17.80 7.41 -6.25
N ALA A 56 -17.84 8.66 -5.76
CA ALA A 56 -16.65 9.39 -5.34
C ALA A 56 -15.75 8.59 -4.36
N GLY A 57 -16.35 7.79 -3.47
CA GLY A 57 -15.60 6.93 -2.54
C GLY A 57 -14.86 5.75 -3.19
N GLN A 58 -15.33 5.26 -4.33
CA GLN A 58 -14.62 4.24 -5.11
C GLN A 58 -13.45 4.83 -5.89
N SER A 59 -13.55 6.09 -6.34
CA SER A 59 -12.42 6.82 -6.95
C SER A 59 -11.27 7.01 -5.95
N THR A 60 -11.58 7.31 -4.68
CA THR A 60 -10.59 7.44 -3.61
C THR A 60 -9.95 6.10 -3.26
N PHE A 61 -10.74 5.02 -3.22
CA PHE A 61 -10.21 3.68 -2.97
C PHE A 61 -9.32 3.19 -4.12
N LYS A 62 -9.70 3.44 -5.36
CA LYS A 62 -8.87 3.16 -6.53
C LYS A 62 -7.52 3.90 -6.44
N HIS A 63 -7.57 5.20 -6.18
CA HIS A 63 -6.37 6.01 -6.03
C HIS A 63 -5.48 5.52 -4.89
N PHE A 64 -6.07 5.05 -3.79
CA PHE A 64 -5.34 4.41 -2.70
C PHE A 64 -4.63 3.13 -3.16
N VAL A 65 -5.33 2.23 -3.88
CA VAL A 65 -4.75 0.98 -4.39
C VAL A 65 -3.61 1.26 -5.37
N ASP A 66 -3.81 2.17 -6.32
CA ASP A 66 -2.77 2.57 -7.29
C ASP A 66 -1.53 3.12 -6.56
N SER A 67 -1.72 4.02 -5.58
CA SER A 67 -0.63 4.60 -4.79
C SER A 67 0.10 3.56 -3.93
N ALA A 68 -0.64 2.58 -3.40
CA ALA A 68 -0.08 1.47 -2.62
C ALA A 68 0.74 0.50 -3.47
N THR A 69 0.32 0.25 -4.71
CA THR A 69 1.08 -0.55 -5.68
C THR A 69 2.41 0.12 -6.01
N ASP A 70 2.40 1.43 -6.26
CA ASP A 70 3.61 2.20 -6.52
C ASP A 70 4.56 2.22 -5.31
N LEU A 71 4.03 2.39 -4.10
CA LEU A 71 4.82 2.34 -2.87
C LEU A 71 5.45 0.96 -2.67
N ASN A 72 4.68 -0.12 -2.86
CA ASN A 72 5.18 -1.49 -2.78
C ASN A 72 6.36 -1.72 -3.74
N LEU A 73 6.24 -1.25 -4.99
CA LEU A 73 7.30 -1.37 -5.99
C LEU A 73 8.57 -0.61 -5.56
N MET A 74 8.43 0.60 -4.99
CA MET A 74 9.56 1.37 -4.50
C MET A 74 10.26 0.69 -3.31
N ILE A 75 9.49 0.14 -2.37
CA ILE A 75 10.03 -0.61 -1.23
C ILE A 75 10.80 -1.84 -1.73
N VAL A 76 10.21 -2.66 -2.60
CA VAL A 76 10.88 -3.84 -3.20
C VAL A 76 12.19 -3.44 -3.89
N LYS A 77 12.16 -2.39 -4.74
CA LYS A 77 13.36 -1.91 -5.44
C LYS A 77 14.44 -1.39 -4.49
N SER A 78 14.07 -0.72 -3.41
CA SER A 78 15.02 -0.24 -2.39
C SER A 78 15.72 -1.42 -1.71
N LEU A 79 14.98 -2.50 -1.46
CA LEU A 79 15.50 -3.71 -0.82
C LEU A 79 16.40 -4.53 -1.75
N ASP A 80 15.98 -4.75 -3.00
CA ASP A 80 16.75 -5.50 -4.00
C ASP A 80 18.11 -4.85 -4.27
N ASN A 81 18.15 -3.51 -4.30
CA ASN A 81 19.37 -2.75 -4.56
C ASN A 81 20.16 -2.40 -3.29
N ASN A 82 19.62 -2.70 -2.10
CA ASN A 82 20.14 -2.23 -0.80
C ASN A 82 20.47 -0.72 -0.82
N ASP A 83 19.61 0.04 -1.50
CA ASP A 83 19.85 1.45 -1.85
C ASP A 83 18.82 2.34 -1.16
N LEU A 84 19.35 3.33 -0.43
CA LEU A 84 18.58 4.35 0.26
C LEU A 84 18.09 5.46 -0.68
N ALA A 85 18.43 5.43 -1.97
CA ALA A 85 17.98 6.41 -2.97
C ALA A 85 16.45 6.53 -3.06
N TYR A 86 15.72 5.49 -2.64
CA TYR A 86 14.26 5.49 -2.59
C TYR A 86 13.68 5.88 -1.22
N ALA A 87 14.48 6.05 -0.17
CA ALA A 87 14.00 6.30 1.19
C ALA A 87 13.10 7.54 1.26
N ASP A 88 13.52 8.67 0.68
CA ASP A 88 12.71 9.90 0.65
C ASP A 88 11.40 9.69 -0.14
N ARG A 89 11.45 8.92 -1.23
CA ARG A 89 10.26 8.63 -2.05
C ARG A 89 9.30 7.68 -1.35
N ILE A 90 9.81 6.71 -0.61
CA ILE A 90 9.02 5.79 0.23
C ILE A 90 8.33 6.56 1.34
N GLN A 91 9.01 7.51 2.00
CA GLN A 91 8.42 8.37 3.02
C GLN A 91 7.35 9.31 2.45
N ASN A 92 7.56 9.85 1.25
CA ASN A 92 6.55 10.64 0.56
C ASN A 92 5.32 9.80 0.18
N GLY A 93 5.52 8.61 -0.41
CA GLY A 93 4.43 7.71 -0.76
C GLY A 93 3.63 7.22 0.45
N LEU A 94 4.30 6.96 1.59
CA LEU A 94 3.62 6.68 2.86
C LEU A 94 2.77 7.85 3.34
N SER A 95 3.27 9.08 3.19
CA SER A 95 2.55 10.28 3.58
C SER A 95 1.33 10.52 2.70
N GLU A 96 1.44 10.28 1.40
CA GLU A 96 0.34 10.36 0.44
C GLU A 96 -0.74 9.32 0.76
N LEU A 97 -0.36 8.05 0.99
CA LEU A 97 -1.31 7.00 1.37
C LEU A 97 -2.10 7.33 2.63
N LYS A 98 -1.45 7.92 3.64
CA LYS A 98 -2.11 8.35 4.88
C LYS A 98 -3.15 9.45 4.66
N GLN A 99 -2.94 10.32 3.66
CA GLN A 99 -3.90 11.38 3.33
C GLN A 99 -5.14 10.85 2.59
N LEU A 100 -5.08 9.63 2.07
CA LEU A 100 -6.16 8.98 1.33
C LEU A 100 -7.08 8.11 2.22
N ILE A 101 -6.85 8.09 3.54
CA ILE A 101 -7.65 7.38 4.57
C ILE A 101 -8.55 8.35 5.33
#